data_AF-A0A7G3BNW3-F1
#
_entry.id   AF-A0A7G3BNW3-F1
#
_cell.length_a   1.000
_cell.length_b   1.000
_cell.length_c   1.000
_cell.angle_alpha   90.00
_cell.angle_beta   90.00
_cell.angle_gamma   90.00
#
_symmetry.space_group_name_H-M   'P 1'
#
loop_
_entity.id
_entity.type
_entity.pdbx_description
1 polymer ?
#
loop_
_entity_poly.entity_id
_entity_poly.type
_entity_poly.pdbx_seq_one_letter_code
_entity_poly.pdbx_strand_id
1 'polypeptide(L)'
;MKRILIIFICCQVFFSCEKPKETTDINPINWKNRAVKLKESDSLKTGQSYLSVYSEIYSITEHRTINLTVTVSLRNVSTTHEIYLLKANYYNTKGDLIRTYFNDPISLKPLETIEIIIDEKDTHGGSGANFVFDWALKHNEHEPLFEAVMISTSGQQGISFTTQGVKL
;
A
#
# COMPACT_ATOMS: atom_id res chain seq x y z
N MET A 1 -51.65 28.08 4.01
CA MET A 1 -50.96 27.15 4.93
C MET A 1 -50.26 25.98 4.23
N LYS A 2 -50.83 25.37 3.16
CA LYS A 2 -50.17 24.27 2.41
C LYS A 2 -48.83 24.63 1.73
N ARG A 3 -48.64 25.87 1.27
CA ARG A 3 -47.37 26.32 0.66
C ARG A 3 -46.22 26.50 1.67
N ILE A 4 -46.54 26.79 2.94
CA ILE A 4 -45.54 26.93 4.02
C ILE A 4 -45.03 25.54 4.45
N LEU A 5 -45.91 24.53 4.43
CA LEU A 5 -45.56 23.14 4.74
C LEU A 5 -44.57 22.53 3.71
N ILE A 6 -44.68 22.91 2.43
CA ILE A 6 -43.77 22.47 1.36
C ILE A 6 -42.35 23.04 1.55
N ILE A 7 -42.24 24.28 2.02
CA ILE A 7 -40.94 24.93 2.23
C ILE A 7 -40.19 24.28 3.41
N PHE A 8 -40.93 23.82 4.43
CA PHE A 8 -40.35 23.14 5.59
C PHE A 8 -39.83 21.73 5.25
N ILE A 9 -40.49 21.02 4.33
CA ILE A 9 -40.06 19.69 3.83
C ILE A 9 -38.85 19.80 2.90
N CYS A 10 -38.75 20.88 2.11
CA CYS A 10 -37.58 21.10 1.24
C CYS A 10 -36.31 21.46 2.03
N CYS A 11 -36.45 22.09 3.21
CA CYS A 11 -35.33 22.50 4.05
C CYS A 11 -34.67 21.34 4.82
N GLN A 12 -35.35 20.21 4.98
CA GLN A 12 -34.83 19.02 5.68
C GLN A 12 -33.84 18.20 4.83
N VAL A 13 -33.72 18.47 3.53
CA VAL A 13 -32.87 17.67 2.62
C VAL A 13 -31.41 18.18 2.56
N PHE A 14 -31.10 19.34 3.15
CA PHE A 14 -29.78 19.98 3.04
C PHE A 14 -28.82 19.72 4.20
N PHE A 15 -29.16 18.85 5.17
CA PHE A 15 -28.29 18.57 6.33
C PHE A 15 -27.70 17.16 6.37
N SER A 16 -27.64 16.44 5.24
CA SER A 16 -26.82 15.22 5.17
C SER A 16 -25.37 15.57 4.81
N CYS A 17 -24.68 16.22 5.74
CA CYS A 17 -23.23 16.38 5.65
C CYS A 17 -22.58 15.10 6.19
N GLU A 18 -22.38 14.12 5.30
CA GLU A 18 -21.60 12.93 5.63
C GLU A 18 -20.14 13.35 5.76
N LYS A 19 -19.58 13.27 6.97
CA LYS A 19 -18.15 13.54 7.18
C LYS A 19 -17.37 12.52 6.35
N PRO A 20 -16.32 12.91 5.61
CA PRO A 20 -15.47 11.96 4.93
C PRO A 20 -14.93 10.99 5.99
N LYS A 21 -15.30 9.72 5.84
CA LYS A 21 -14.81 8.65 6.68
C LYS A 21 -13.32 8.55 6.36
N GLU A 22 -12.46 8.97 7.29
CA GLU A 22 -11.05 8.61 7.23
C GLU A 22 -11.01 7.09 7.00
N THR A 23 -10.45 6.68 5.87
CA THR A 23 -10.20 5.27 5.61
C THR A 23 -9.20 4.83 6.66
N THR A 24 -9.72 4.32 7.77
CA THR A 24 -8.97 3.49 8.68
C THR A 24 -8.66 2.24 7.87
N ASP A 25 -7.58 2.29 7.09
CA ASP A 25 -6.89 1.11 6.61
C ASP A 25 -6.81 0.20 7.82
N ILE A 26 -7.46 -0.95 7.73
CA ILE A 26 -7.28 -2.03 8.68
C ILE A 26 -5.82 -2.41 8.46
N ASN A 27 -4.90 -1.75 9.16
CA ASN A 27 -3.48 -1.99 9.05
C ASN A 27 -3.19 -3.09 10.09
N PRO A 28 -3.19 -4.39 9.72
CA PRO A 28 -3.01 -5.46 10.68
C PRO A 28 -1.63 -5.40 11.36
N ILE A 29 -0.69 -4.62 10.80
CA ILE A 29 0.66 -4.46 11.31
C ILE A 29 0.78 -3.14 12.08
N ASN A 30 0.98 -3.26 13.39
CA ASN A 30 1.44 -2.13 14.19
C ASN A 30 2.94 -1.91 13.94
N TRP A 31 3.25 -1.04 12.97
CA TRP A 31 4.62 -0.72 12.55
C TRP A 31 5.50 -0.25 13.71
N LYS A 32 4.93 0.47 14.69
CA LYS A 32 5.68 0.95 15.86
C LYS A 32 6.22 -0.19 16.72
N ASN A 33 5.51 -1.31 16.81
CA ASN A 33 5.96 -2.46 17.58
C ASN A 33 7.09 -3.23 16.89
N ARG A 34 7.31 -3.02 15.59
CA ARG A 34 8.38 -3.62 14.79
C ARG A 34 9.61 -2.73 14.67
N ALA A 35 9.53 -1.50 15.14
CA ALA A 35 10.61 -0.52 15.03
C ALA A 35 11.83 -0.99 15.83
N VAL A 36 13.00 -0.92 15.19
CA VAL A 36 14.30 -1.22 15.78
C VAL A 36 15.20 0.00 15.69
N LYS A 37 16.08 0.17 16.68
CA LYS A 37 17.12 1.19 16.64
C LYS A 37 18.37 0.59 16.01
N LEU A 38 18.70 1.02 14.80
CA LEU A 38 19.97 0.71 14.17
C LEU A 38 21.09 1.52 14.84
N LYS A 39 22.23 0.90 15.11
CA LYS A 39 23.39 1.61 15.68
C LYS A 39 24.26 2.13 14.53
N GLU A 40 24.81 3.32 14.67
CA GLU A 40 25.73 3.89 13.67
C GLU A 40 26.99 3.04 13.43
N SER A 41 27.33 2.15 14.36
CA SER A 41 28.44 1.19 14.23
C SER A 41 28.15 0.03 13.28
N ASP A 42 26.89 -0.18 12.92
CA ASP A 42 26.48 -1.27 12.04
C ASP A 42 26.87 -0.88 10.62
N SER A 43 27.96 -1.45 10.10
CA SER A 43 28.38 -1.26 8.71
C SER A 43 27.35 -1.92 7.77
N LEU A 44 26.29 -1.17 7.47
CA LEU A 44 25.18 -1.61 6.65
C LEU A 44 25.30 -1.00 5.25
N LYS A 45 25.10 -1.86 4.25
CA LYS A 45 24.85 -1.44 2.87
C LYS A 45 23.38 -1.09 2.74
N THR A 46 23.10 0.11 2.27
CA THR A 46 21.74 0.58 1.96
C THR A 46 21.42 0.40 0.49
N GLY A 47 20.13 0.29 0.18
CA GLY A 47 19.63 0.28 -1.18
C GLY A 47 18.16 0.68 -1.24
N GLN A 48 17.66 0.83 -2.46
CA GLN A 48 16.28 1.20 -2.71
C GLN A 48 15.69 0.27 -3.78
N SER A 49 14.41 -0.05 -3.64
CA SER A 49 13.68 -0.84 -4.62
C SER A 49 12.33 -0.21 -4.95
N TYR A 50 11.93 -0.32 -6.22
CA TYR A 50 10.67 0.14 -6.76
C TYR A 50 9.75 -1.05 -7.04
N LEU A 51 8.49 -0.97 -6.65
CA LEU A 51 7.47 -1.98 -6.95
C LEU A 51 6.23 -1.32 -7.54
N SER A 52 5.88 -1.65 -8.77
CA SER A 52 4.59 -1.25 -9.36
C SER A 52 3.44 -2.02 -8.72
N VAL A 53 2.34 -1.33 -8.40
CA VAL A 53 1.10 -1.93 -7.93
C VAL A 53 -0.10 -1.24 -8.59
N TYR A 54 -1.24 -1.91 -8.64
CA TYR A 54 -2.42 -1.41 -9.35
C TYR A 54 -3.63 -1.54 -8.43
N SER A 55 -4.17 -0.41 -7.97
CA SER A 55 -5.45 -0.41 -7.23
C SER A 55 -6.64 -0.54 -8.17
N GLU A 56 -6.45 -0.21 -9.45
CA GLU A 56 -7.42 -0.44 -10.52
C GLU A 56 -6.72 -0.73 -11.85
N ILE A 57 -7.43 -1.40 -12.76
CA ILE A 57 -7.00 -1.62 -14.15
C ILE A 57 -8.12 -1.30 -15.12
N TYR A 58 -7.77 -0.81 -16.31
CA TYR A 58 -8.76 -0.55 -17.36
C TYR A 58 -9.37 -1.84 -17.90
N SER A 59 -10.67 -1.78 -18.20
CA SER A 59 -11.44 -2.90 -18.74
C SER A 59 -12.29 -2.44 -19.90
N ILE A 60 -12.15 -3.12 -21.05
CA ILE A 60 -12.88 -2.88 -22.31
C ILE A 60 -12.55 -1.53 -22.97
N THR A 61 -12.58 -0.42 -22.22
CA THR A 61 -12.35 0.96 -22.68
C THR A 61 -11.60 1.78 -21.63
N GLU A 62 -11.09 2.95 -22.01
CA GLU A 62 -10.46 3.91 -21.10
C GLU A 62 -11.41 4.55 -20.06
N HIS A 63 -12.73 4.38 -20.22
CA HIS A 63 -13.74 4.95 -19.32
C HIS A 63 -14.21 3.98 -18.23
N ARG A 64 -13.68 2.76 -18.22
CA ARG A 64 -14.10 1.72 -17.27
C ARG A 64 -12.88 1.07 -16.64
N THR A 65 -12.84 1.10 -15.32
CA THR A 65 -11.83 0.40 -14.52
C THR A 65 -12.46 -0.71 -13.68
N ILE A 66 -11.61 -1.64 -13.24
CA ILE A 66 -11.93 -2.68 -12.27
C ILE A 66 -10.99 -2.48 -11.09
N ASN A 67 -11.56 -2.35 -9.89
CA ASN A 67 -10.79 -2.21 -8.67
C ASN A 67 -10.17 -3.54 -8.24
N LEU A 68 -9.03 -3.45 -7.56
CA LEU A 68 -8.20 -4.57 -7.15
C LEU A 68 -7.86 -4.43 -5.67
N THR A 69 -7.90 -5.53 -4.93
CA THR A 69 -7.17 -5.65 -3.66
C THR A 69 -5.71 -5.90 -3.98
N VAL A 70 -4.81 -5.16 -3.35
CA VAL A 70 -3.36 -5.33 -3.52
C VAL A 70 -2.77 -5.94 -2.26
N THR A 71 -2.09 -7.07 -2.39
CA THR A 71 -1.26 -7.65 -1.34
C THR A 71 0.19 -7.47 -1.72
N VAL A 72 0.90 -6.61 -1.01
CA VAL A 72 2.34 -6.38 -1.18
C VAL A 72 3.11 -7.20 -0.17
N SER A 73 3.98 -8.09 -0.63
CA SER A 73 4.84 -8.92 0.20
C SER A 73 6.26 -8.35 0.24
N LEU A 74 6.75 -8.07 1.45
CA LEU A 74 8.11 -7.63 1.70
C LEU A 74 8.85 -8.82 2.35
N ARG A 75 9.78 -9.44 1.62
CA ARG A 75 10.37 -10.74 1.98
C ARG A 75 11.86 -10.61 2.28
N ASN A 76 12.29 -11.20 3.39
CA ASN A 76 13.69 -11.54 3.58
C ASN A 76 13.95 -12.92 2.97
N VAL A 77 14.71 -12.97 1.87
CA VAL A 77 15.07 -14.23 1.21
C VAL A 77 16.29 -14.92 1.82
N SER A 78 17.00 -14.25 2.74
CA SER A 78 18.12 -14.84 3.46
C SER A 78 17.60 -15.92 4.41
N THR A 79 18.28 -17.07 4.40
CA THR A 79 18.00 -18.20 5.31
C THR A 79 18.71 -18.06 6.66
N THR A 80 19.65 -17.13 6.78
CA THR A 80 20.56 -17.05 7.94
C THR A 80 20.61 -15.67 8.59
N HIS A 81 20.38 -14.59 7.83
CA HIS A 81 20.60 -13.24 8.32
C HIS A 81 19.33 -12.40 8.29
N GLU A 82 19.21 -11.51 9.27
CA GLU A 82 18.18 -10.48 9.25
C GLU A 82 18.53 -9.35 8.29
N ILE A 83 17.50 -8.70 7.77
CA ILE A 83 17.61 -7.48 6.97
C ILE A 83 16.75 -6.39 7.61
N TYR A 84 16.98 -5.14 7.22
CA TYR A 84 16.23 -4.01 7.73
C TYR A 84 15.51 -3.30 6.60
N LEU A 85 14.25 -2.97 6.82
CA LEU A 85 13.50 -2.06 5.97
C LEU A 85 13.45 -0.72 6.69
N LEU A 86 13.92 0.34 6.03
CA LEU A 86 14.05 1.67 6.61
C LEU A 86 12.78 2.48 6.37
N LYS A 87 12.17 2.32 5.19
CA LYS A 87 11.02 3.11 4.78
C LYS A 87 10.18 2.38 3.73
N ALA A 88 8.88 2.60 3.76
CA ALA A 88 7.94 2.19 2.71
C ALA A 88 7.02 3.35 2.35
N ASN A 89 7.20 3.89 1.14
CA ASN A 89 6.38 4.97 0.61
C ASN A 89 5.48 4.46 -0.52
N TYR A 90 4.22 4.87 -0.51
CA TYR A 90 3.20 4.54 -1.51
C TYR A 90 2.79 5.78 -2.30
N TYR A 91 2.90 5.72 -3.62
CA TYR A 91 2.63 6.82 -4.55
C TYR A 91 1.48 6.48 -5.50
N ASN A 92 0.73 7.50 -5.91
CA ASN A 92 -0.33 7.37 -6.92
C ASN A 92 0.22 7.36 -8.36
N THR A 93 -0.66 7.14 -9.34
CA THR A 93 -0.35 7.22 -10.79
C THR A 93 0.33 8.53 -11.23
N LYS A 94 0.11 9.64 -10.51
CA LYS A 94 0.70 10.95 -10.82
C LYS A 94 2.08 11.16 -10.20
N GLY A 95 2.52 10.23 -9.36
CA GLY A 95 3.77 10.34 -8.60
C GLY A 95 3.63 11.10 -7.27
N ASP A 96 2.41 11.40 -6.82
CA ASP A 96 2.18 12.03 -5.52
C ASP A 96 2.28 10.97 -4.40
N LEU A 97 2.94 11.32 -3.30
CA LEU A 97 3.01 10.46 -2.11
C LEU A 97 1.63 10.39 -1.44
N ILE A 98 1.02 9.20 -1.42
CA ILE A 98 -0.25 8.94 -0.74
C ILE A 98 -0.01 8.66 0.74
N ARG A 99 0.91 7.73 1.04
CA ARG A 99 1.11 7.21 2.39
C ARG A 99 2.56 6.77 2.60
N THR A 100 3.07 7.02 3.80
CA THR A 100 4.27 6.35 4.32
C THR A 100 3.82 5.33 5.36
N TYR A 101 4.01 4.04 5.08
CA TYR A 101 3.57 2.95 5.98
C TYR A 101 4.44 2.86 7.24
N PHE A 102 5.75 3.04 7.05
CA PHE A 102 6.72 3.19 8.13
C PHE A 102 7.91 4.02 7.62
N ASN A 103 8.52 4.76 8.53
CA ASN A 103 9.76 5.52 8.35
C ASN A 103 10.76 5.29 9.50
N ASP A 104 10.39 4.46 10.47
CA ASP A 104 11.29 3.92 11.47
C ASP A 104 11.80 2.56 10.96
N PRO A 105 13.09 2.25 11.09
CA PRO A 105 13.63 0.97 10.65
C PRO A 105 12.92 -0.20 11.33
N ILE A 106 12.60 -1.24 10.56
CA ILE A 106 12.06 -2.50 11.05
C ILE A 106 12.98 -3.65 10.65
N SER A 107 13.15 -4.65 11.51
CA SER A 107 13.88 -5.87 11.15
C SER A 107 12.94 -6.94 10.59
N LEU A 108 13.45 -7.66 9.59
CA LEU A 108 12.86 -8.89 9.07
C LEU A 108 13.81 -10.04 9.37
N LYS A 109 13.33 -11.02 10.14
CA LYS A 109 14.06 -12.25 10.44
C LYS A 109 14.34 -13.05 9.17
N PRO A 110 15.30 -13.99 9.19
CA PRO A 110 15.51 -14.90 8.07
C PRO A 110 14.19 -15.55 7.63
N LEU A 111 13.91 -15.53 6.33
CA LEU A 111 12.68 -16.06 5.70
C LEU A 111 11.37 -15.39 6.15
N GLU A 112 11.41 -14.31 6.93
CA GLU A 112 10.21 -13.59 7.33
C GLU A 112 9.62 -12.83 6.13
N THR A 113 8.30 -12.88 6.02
CA THR A 113 7.51 -12.06 5.11
C THR A 113 6.56 -11.21 5.91
N ILE A 114 6.49 -9.92 5.58
CA ILE A 114 5.45 -9.02 6.07
C ILE A 114 4.63 -8.52 4.89
N GLU A 115 3.37 -8.16 5.14
CA GLU A 115 2.44 -7.81 4.09
C GLU A 115 1.81 -6.43 4.32
N ILE A 116 1.67 -5.66 3.25
CA ILE A 116 0.84 -4.48 3.20
C ILE A 116 -0.38 -4.82 2.34
N ILE A 117 -1.57 -4.57 2.86
CA ILE A 117 -2.83 -4.82 2.15
C ILE A 117 -3.46 -3.46 1.82
N ILE A 118 -3.76 -3.24 0.55
CA ILE A 118 -4.56 -2.12 0.07
C ILE A 118 -5.92 -2.70 -0.34
N ASP A 119 -6.97 -2.26 0.34
CA ASP A 119 -8.34 -2.73 0.11
C ASP A 119 -8.85 -2.36 -1.29
N GLU A 120 -9.69 -3.19 -1.89
CA GLU A 120 -10.34 -2.91 -3.20
C GLU A 120 -11.07 -1.55 -3.26
N LYS A 121 -11.50 -1.03 -2.11
CA LYS A 121 -12.19 0.27 -2.02
C LYS A 121 -11.23 1.45 -2.03
N ASP A 122 -9.94 1.23 -1.74
CA ASP A 122 -8.92 2.26 -1.81
C ASP A 122 -8.48 2.43 -3.27
N THR A 123 -9.00 3.49 -3.89
CA THR A 123 -8.71 3.85 -5.29
C THR A 123 -7.68 4.97 -5.41
N HIS A 124 -7.09 5.44 -4.29
CA HIS A 124 -6.16 6.58 -4.31
C HIS A 124 -4.88 6.29 -5.11
N GLY A 125 -4.51 5.01 -5.24
CA GLY A 125 -3.41 4.54 -6.08
C GLY A 125 -3.60 4.85 -7.57
N GLY A 126 -4.80 4.62 -8.08
CA GLY A 126 -5.11 4.60 -9.50
C GLY A 126 -4.45 3.43 -10.26
N SER A 127 -4.40 3.56 -11.58
CA SER A 127 -3.90 2.55 -12.51
C SER A 127 -2.38 2.44 -12.66
N GLY A 128 -1.60 3.21 -11.91
CA GLY A 128 -0.13 3.28 -12.05
C GLY A 128 0.57 3.55 -10.73
N ALA A 129 -0.02 3.09 -9.63
CA ALA A 129 0.52 3.26 -8.30
C ALA A 129 1.84 2.51 -8.12
N ASN A 130 2.62 2.92 -7.11
CA ASN A 130 3.89 2.26 -6.84
C ASN A 130 4.35 2.42 -5.39
N PHE A 131 5.22 1.52 -4.99
CA PHE A 131 5.97 1.60 -3.75
C PHE A 131 7.44 1.88 -4.02
N VAL A 132 8.03 2.67 -3.12
CA VAL A 132 9.48 2.79 -2.99
C VAL A 132 9.86 2.32 -1.59
N PHE A 133 10.75 1.35 -1.54
CA PHE A 133 11.26 0.74 -0.31
C PHE A 133 12.73 1.11 -0.12
N ASP A 134 13.04 1.70 1.02
CA ASP A 134 14.42 1.87 1.46
C ASP A 134 14.77 0.70 2.37
N TRP A 135 15.93 0.07 2.14
CA TRP A 135 16.36 -1.09 2.90
C TRP A 135 17.86 -1.05 3.22
N ALA A 136 18.25 -1.80 4.24
CA ALA A 136 19.62 -1.95 4.68
C ALA A 136 19.91 -3.40 5.06
N LEU A 137 21.14 -3.83 4.79
CA LEU A 137 21.62 -5.19 5.08
C LEU A 137 23.13 -5.17 5.34
N LYS A 138 23.65 -6.24 5.94
CA LYS A 138 25.10 -6.40 6.10
C LYS A 138 25.76 -6.66 4.75
N HIS A 139 27.03 -6.31 4.61
CA HIS A 139 27.77 -6.53 3.35
C HIS A 139 27.72 -8.02 2.94
N ASN A 140 27.57 -8.30 1.65
CA ASN A 140 27.41 -9.64 1.05
C ASN A 140 26.12 -10.41 1.37
N GLU A 141 25.10 -9.78 1.95
CA GLU A 141 23.79 -10.41 2.13
C GLU A 141 22.87 -10.30 0.91
N HIS A 142 21.84 -11.15 0.89
CA HIS A 142 20.79 -11.12 -0.13
C HIS A 142 19.86 -9.93 0.06
N GLU A 143 19.58 -9.22 -1.04
CA GLU A 143 18.65 -8.09 -1.05
C GLU A 143 17.20 -8.57 -0.83
N PRO A 144 16.34 -7.76 -0.17
CA PRO A 144 14.93 -8.11 -0.01
C PRO A 144 14.24 -8.34 -1.36
N LEU A 145 13.29 -9.27 -1.37
CA LEU A 145 12.37 -9.46 -2.49
C LEU A 145 11.05 -8.75 -2.18
N PHE A 146 10.64 -7.85 -3.07
CA PHE A 146 9.34 -7.20 -3.02
C PHE A 146 8.48 -7.72 -4.15
N GLU A 147 7.27 -8.15 -3.83
CA GLU A 147 6.31 -8.66 -4.79
C GLU A 147 4.93 -8.09 -4.44
N ALA A 148 4.05 -8.02 -5.43
CA ALA A 148 2.64 -7.81 -5.16
C ALA A 148 1.78 -8.80 -5.93
N VAL A 149 0.64 -9.13 -5.33
CA VAL A 149 -0.47 -9.85 -5.96
C VAL A 149 -1.64 -8.90 -5.99
N MET A 150 -2.21 -8.68 -7.16
CA MET A 150 -3.44 -7.93 -7.36
C MET A 150 -4.56 -8.91 -7.66
N ILE A 151 -5.68 -8.79 -6.95
CA ILE A 151 -6.86 -9.64 -7.15
C ILE A 151 -8.13 -8.80 -7.23
N SER A 152 -8.98 -9.12 -8.20
CA SER A 152 -10.39 -8.71 -8.20
C SER A 152 -11.25 -9.96 -8.29
N THR A 153 -12.19 -10.08 -7.36
CA THR A 153 -13.23 -11.10 -7.37
C THR A 153 -14.59 -10.50 -7.72
N SER A 154 -14.62 -9.25 -8.20
CA SER A 154 -15.83 -8.54 -8.56
C SER A 154 -16.49 -9.15 -9.81
N GLY A 155 -17.78 -9.44 -9.73
CA GLY A 155 -18.55 -10.00 -10.84
C GLY A 155 -18.32 -11.50 -11.09
N GLN A 156 -18.36 -11.92 -12.35
CA GLN A 156 -18.26 -13.34 -12.76
C GLN A 156 -16.85 -13.74 -13.23
N GLN A 157 -15.90 -12.81 -13.29
CA GLN A 157 -14.54 -13.05 -13.76
C GLN A 157 -13.56 -12.69 -12.64
N GLY A 158 -12.79 -13.67 -12.17
CA GLY A 158 -11.68 -13.43 -11.25
C GLY A 158 -10.45 -13.00 -12.04
N ILE A 159 -9.88 -11.85 -11.72
CA ILE A 159 -8.61 -11.39 -12.29
C ILE A 159 -7.56 -11.47 -11.20
N SER A 160 -6.41 -12.05 -11.52
CA SER A 160 -5.24 -11.94 -10.67
C SER A 160 -3.97 -11.87 -11.49
N PHE A 161 -3.01 -11.09 -11.01
CA PHE A 161 -1.68 -10.98 -11.60
C PHE A 161 -0.69 -10.53 -10.54
N THR A 162 0.59 -10.69 -10.83
CA THR A 162 1.67 -10.34 -9.92
C THR A 162 2.61 -9.31 -10.54
N THR A 163 3.28 -8.57 -9.67
CA THR A 163 4.42 -7.74 -10.02
C THR A 163 5.58 -8.08 -9.12
N GLN A 164 6.79 -7.86 -9.64
CA GLN A 164 8.02 -8.02 -8.89
C GLN A 164 8.76 -6.69 -8.86
N GLY A 165 9.33 -6.37 -7.70
CA GLY A 165 10.10 -5.15 -7.50
C GLY A 165 11.42 -5.20 -8.25
N VAL A 166 11.88 -4.03 -8.67
CA VAL A 166 13.20 -3.81 -9.27
C VAL A 166 14.05 -2.96 -8.35
N LYS A 167 15.35 -3.21 -8.34
CA LYS A 167 16.29 -2.38 -7.60
C LYS A 167 16.52 -1.06 -8.35
N LEU A 168 16.63 0.05 -7.61
CA LEU A 168 17.02 1.37 -8.13
C LEU A 168 18.53 1.61 -8.02
#